data_AF-A0A7C3EER7-F1
#
_entry.id   AF-A0A7C3EER7-F1
#
_cell.length_a   1.000
_cell.length_b   1.000
_cell.length_c   1.000
_cell.angle_alpha   90.00
_cell.angle_beta   90.00
_cell.angle_gamma   90.00
#
_symmetry.space_group_name_H-M   'P 1'
#
loop_
_entity.id
_entity.type
_entity.pdbx_description
1 polymer ?
#
loop_
_entity_poly.entity_id
_entity_poly.type
_entity_poly.pdbx_seq_one_letter_code
_entity_poly.pdbx_strand_id
1 'polypeptide(L)'
;MYRKILILLSGVLISASTFLSCASAAQRLAPPQYTIDLRFSDIAGLVDKSPTAAIQAIEVFKARYPALDESQRQNLEDLFKRASEKLLSQAREAVTAKEWNRARSLFRSLSVLGLSQEMPGISEADLLLSQAQDYLSQARNLEAFLSLVQAFQAGATIDADRAYPFYQRAVELKLRPLALFVYNLALKSDSRVSESEQRFLQGRDTTADMIRGVATVLVDRGIRIEKGRSYAYRVLGSAFFIDKSGLLITNYHVISSEVDPEYNGVSRMYIRMGDATSPRIPAKVIGWDPIMDLAVIKAEIVPDYVFSVIGTDVAQVGDKVYAIGSPAGLEKTVTSGIISALNRRLLQLGDAIQLDAAVNHGNSGGPVVNERGNLLGVVFAGISQFQGINFAVPVQRLVSALPALLSGGQVERPWLGLVLGEERDSVGVLYVAPNTPAFEQNIPVESKILRLNGKPVDAPLGMRISALQDQLLLCQSGELISLTTADGKERLITLVKRPQKPLSEAIKLDTKERLTAPLFGMLLSPGFGSSLSPQYQIKKIVRGSIADESGLSESDPLSIQGFTVDEKQGLAYMDISIKKRKMGYLEVMMRLYGYLEIPDTL
;
A
#
# COMPACT_ATOMS: atom_id res chain seq x y z
N MET A 1 27.53 -63.66 -17.40
CA MET A 1 26.42 -62.89 -18.02
C MET A 1 25.43 -62.33 -16.98
N TYR A 2 24.97 -63.15 -16.02
CA TYR A 2 24.01 -62.75 -14.97
C TYR A 2 24.41 -61.54 -14.09
N ARG A 3 25.69 -61.40 -13.70
CA ARG A 3 26.17 -60.23 -12.91
C ARG A 3 26.06 -58.90 -13.65
N LYS A 4 26.20 -58.87 -14.98
CA LYS A 4 26.07 -57.63 -15.78
C LYS A 4 24.59 -57.22 -15.95
N ILE A 5 23.69 -58.19 -16.06
CA ILE A 5 22.23 -57.95 -16.17
C ILE A 5 21.66 -57.43 -14.85
N LEU A 6 22.12 -57.94 -13.71
CA LEU A 6 21.67 -57.46 -12.39
C LEU A 6 22.10 -56.01 -12.11
N ILE A 7 23.31 -55.62 -12.54
CA ILE A 7 23.83 -54.25 -12.40
C ILE A 7 23.09 -53.27 -13.32
N LEU A 8 22.72 -53.71 -14.54
CA LEU A 8 21.91 -52.92 -15.47
C LEU A 8 20.46 -52.74 -14.98
N LEU A 9 19.83 -53.80 -14.44
CA LEU A 9 18.49 -53.72 -13.87
C LEU A 9 18.45 -52.87 -12.58
N SER A 10 19.46 -52.98 -11.71
CA SER A 10 19.56 -52.08 -10.55
C SER A 10 19.83 -50.63 -10.96
N GLY A 11 20.65 -50.40 -11.99
CA GLY A 11 20.90 -49.07 -12.52
C GLY A 11 19.64 -48.40 -13.09
N VAL A 12 18.82 -49.17 -13.81
CA VAL A 12 17.55 -48.70 -14.41
C VAL A 12 16.47 -48.44 -13.34
N LEU A 13 16.38 -49.28 -12.31
CA LEU A 13 15.44 -49.08 -11.18
C LEU A 13 15.84 -47.90 -10.28
N ILE A 14 17.14 -47.69 -10.05
CA ILE A 14 17.65 -46.52 -9.30
C ILE A 14 17.47 -45.24 -10.12
N SER A 15 17.68 -45.27 -11.44
CA SER A 15 17.36 -44.11 -12.30
C SER A 15 15.86 -43.82 -12.33
N ALA A 16 14.99 -44.84 -12.48
CA ALA A 16 13.55 -44.61 -12.55
C ALA A 16 12.99 -44.03 -11.24
N SER A 17 13.42 -44.56 -10.08
CA SER A 17 12.99 -44.05 -8.77
C SER A 17 13.52 -42.64 -8.46
N THR A 18 14.75 -42.31 -8.88
CA THR A 18 15.29 -40.94 -8.78
C THR A 18 14.55 -39.97 -9.70
N PHE A 19 14.24 -40.35 -10.94
CA PHE A 19 13.40 -39.55 -11.85
C PHE A 19 11.99 -39.30 -11.30
N LEU A 20 11.34 -40.35 -10.76
CA LEU A 20 10.02 -40.24 -10.12
C LEU A 20 10.04 -39.35 -8.86
N SER A 21 11.14 -39.34 -8.10
CA SER A 21 11.27 -38.49 -6.91
C SER A 21 11.42 -37.01 -7.24
N CYS A 22 12.32 -36.66 -8.17
CA CYS A 22 12.52 -35.29 -8.60
C CYS A 22 11.26 -34.75 -9.28
N ALA A 23 10.53 -35.60 -10.03
CA ALA A 23 9.26 -35.24 -10.64
C ALA A 23 8.20 -34.82 -9.60
N SER A 24 8.12 -35.50 -8.45
CA SER A 24 7.15 -35.15 -7.39
C SER A 24 7.46 -33.80 -6.71
N ALA A 25 8.74 -33.52 -6.41
CA ALA A 25 9.16 -32.25 -5.82
C ALA A 25 9.02 -31.10 -6.83
N ALA A 26 9.38 -31.35 -8.09
CA ALA A 26 9.20 -30.40 -9.19
C ALA A 26 7.72 -30.08 -9.43
N GLN A 27 6.83 -31.08 -9.38
CA GLN A 27 5.39 -30.87 -9.55
C GLN A 27 4.80 -30.00 -8.43
N ARG A 28 5.24 -30.17 -7.17
CA ARG A 28 4.77 -29.32 -6.05
C ARG A 28 5.32 -27.89 -6.10
N LEU A 29 6.47 -27.69 -6.74
CA LEU A 29 7.06 -26.38 -6.96
C LEU A 29 6.55 -25.71 -8.25
N ALA A 30 5.91 -26.46 -9.14
CA ALA A 30 5.29 -25.90 -10.32
C ALA A 30 4.10 -25.02 -9.92
N PRO A 31 3.92 -23.85 -10.57
CA PRO A 31 2.73 -23.06 -10.35
C PRO A 31 1.47 -23.86 -10.72
N PRO A 32 0.31 -23.58 -10.10
CA PRO A 32 -0.94 -24.18 -10.53
C PRO A 32 -1.16 -23.85 -12.00
N GLN A 33 -1.91 -24.71 -12.68
CA GLN A 33 -2.28 -24.39 -14.06
C GLN A 33 -3.18 -23.15 -14.08
N TYR A 34 -3.06 -22.38 -15.16
CA TYR A 34 -3.93 -21.25 -15.41
C TYR A 34 -5.39 -21.68 -15.31
N THR A 35 -6.17 -20.95 -14.53
CA THR A 35 -7.53 -21.31 -14.19
C THR A 35 -8.52 -21.04 -15.32
N ILE A 36 -8.13 -20.28 -16.34
CA ILE A 36 -9.00 -19.89 -17.45
C ILE A 36 -8.36 -20.29 -18.78
N ASP A 37 -9.01 -21.23 -19.48
CA ASP A 37 -8.83 -21.43 -20.91
C ASP A 37 -9.58 -20.28 -21.61
N LEU A 38 -8.86 -19.18 -21.86
CA LEU A 38 -9.42 -17.95 -22.41
C LEU A 38 -9.97 -18.20 -23.81
N ARG A 39 -11.29 -18.03 -24.00
CA ARG A 39 -11.91 -18.10 -25.33
C ARG A 39 -12.12 -16.70 -25.88
N PHE A 40 -12.19 -16.58 -27.21
CA PHE A 40 -12.54 -15.32 -27.89
C PHE A 40 -13.84 -14.69 -27.38
N SER A 41 -14.85 -15.50 -27.05
CA SER A 41 -16.11 -15.03 -26.48
C SER A 41 -15.94 -14.38 -25.12
N ASP A 42 -14.98 -14.87 -24.32
CA ASP A 42 -14.73 -14.35 -22.97
C ASP A 42 -14.06 -12.96 -23.07
N ILE A 43 -13.09 -12.81 -24.00
CA ILE A 43 -12.46 -11.50 -24.30
C ILE A 43 -13.51 -10.52 -24.85
N ALA A 44 -14.35 -10.95 -25.79
CA ALA A 44 -15.40 -10.09 -26.35
C ALA A 44 -16.38 -9.58 -25.29
N GLY A 45 -16.75 -10.42 -24.32
CA GLY A 45 -17.61 -10.03 -23.19
C GLY A 45 -16.96 -9.04 -22.22
N LEU A 46 -15.62 -8.96 -22.19
CA LEU A 46 -14.88 -7.98 -21.38
C LEU A 46 -14.82 -6.60 -22.03
N VAL A 47 -14.85 -6.48 -23.36
CA VAL A 47 -14.70 -5.19 -24.06
C VAL A 47 -15.67 -4.13 -23.53
N ASP A 48 -16.92 -4.50 -23.27
CA ASP A 48 -17.93 -3.56 -22.75
C ASP A 48 -17.89 -3.42 -21.22
N LYS A 49 -17.52 -4.48 -20.49
CA LYS A 49 -17.56 -4.53 -19.02
C LYS A 49 -16.30 -3.94 -18.36
N SER A 50 -15.14 -4.28 -18.90
CA SER A 50 -13.82 -3.87 -18.41
C SER A 50 -12.84 -3.85 -19.59
N PRO A 51 -12.79 -2.73 -20.32
CA PRO A 51 -11.92 -2.61 -21.50
C PRO A 51 -10.43 -2.83 -21.19
N THR A 52 -9.96 -2.42 -20.02
CA THR A 52 -8.58 -2.66 -19.57
C THR A 52 -8.30 -4.16 -19.40
N ALA A 53 -9.21 -4.89 -18.76
CA ALA A 53 -9.11 -6.34 -18.63
C ALA A 53 -9.19 -7.06 -19.98
N ALA A 54 -10.01 -6.56 -20.93
CA ALA A 54 -10.04 -7.08 -22.29
C ALA A 54 -8.68 -6.91 -22.98
N ILE A 55 -8.06 -5.74 -22.88
CA ILE A 55 -6.73 -5.47 -23.45
C ILE A 55 -5.66 -6.40 -22.84
N GLN A 56 -5.64 -6.55 -21.51
CA GLN A 56 -4.76 -7.52 -20.87
C GLN A 56 -5.01 -8.95 -21.39
N ALA A 57 -6.27 -9.38 -21.45
CA ALA A 57 -6.63 -10.73 -21.87
C ALA A 57 -6.20 -11.02 -23.31
N ILE A 58 -6.26 -10.03 -24.21
CA ILE A 58 -5.75 -10.12 -25.58
C ILE A 58 -4.25 -10.39 -25.59
N GLU A 59 -3.47 -9.65 -24.81
CA GLU A 59 -2.01 -9.84 -24.75
C GLU A 59 -1.64 -11.19 -24.14
N VAL A 60 -2.34 -11.63 -23.10
CA VAL A 60 -2.18 -12.97 -22.52
C VAL A 60 -2.51 -14.06 -23.54
N PHE A 61 -3.59 -13.90 -24.30
CA PHE A 61 -4.00 -14.85 -25.32
C PHE A 61 -2.95 -14.97 -26.44
N LYS A 62 -2.46 -13.85 -26.98
CA LYS A 62 -1.39 -13.84 -27.99
C LYS A 62 -0.12 -14.52 -27.47
N ALA A 63 0.26 -14.27 -26.23
CA ALA A 63 1.44 -14.88 -25.62
C ALA A 63 1.29 -16.40 -25.41
N ARG A 64 0.07 -16.88 -25.11
CA ARG A 64 -0.21 -18.31 -24.88
C ARG A 64 -0.36 -19.11 -26.16
N TYR A 65 -0.94 -18.53 -27.21
CA TYR A 65 -1.18 -19.19 -28.50
C TYR A 65 -0.40 -18.47 -29.62
N PRO A 66 0.92 -18.70 -29.76
CA PRO A 66 1.73 -17.97 -30.75
C PRO A 66 1.40 -18.33 -32.21
N ALA A 67 0.74 -19.47 -32.45
CA ALA A 67 0.38 -19.98 -33.77
C ALA A 67 -1.05 -19.58 -34.18
N LEU A 68 -1.41 -18.30 -34.05
CA LEU A 68 -2.71 -17.79 -34.52
C LEU A 68 -2.77 -17.76 -36.04
N ASP A 69 -3.92 -18.13 -36.60
CA ASP A 69 -4.22 -17.88 -38.01
C ASP A 69 -4.57 -16.39 -38.26
N GLU A 70 -4.66 -16.00 -39.52
CA GLU A 70 -4.88 -14.61 -39.90
C GLU A 70 -6.25 -14.06 -39.44
N SER A 71 -7.29 -14.91 -39.47
CA SER A 71 -8.64 -14.54 -39.01
C SER A 71 -8.66 -14.29 -37.50
N GLN A 72 -7.97 -15.13 -36.76
CA GLN A 72 -7.80 -15.00 -35.31
C GLN A 72 -7.03 -13.74 -34.94
N ARG A 73 -5.94 -13.42 -35.64
CA ARG A 73 -5.19 -12.17 -35.43
C ARG A 73 -6.05 -10.95 -35.70
N GLN A 74 -6.74 -10.92 -36.83
CA GLN A 74 -7.63 -9.82 -37.21
C GLN A 74 -8.76 -9.62 -36.18
N ASN A 75 -9.32 -10.71 -35.65
CA ASN A 75 -10.34 -10.64 -34.60
C ASN A 75 -9.79 -10.05 -33.28
N LEU A 76 -8.59 -10.45 -32.86
CA LEU A 76 -7.95 -9.85 -31.67
C LEU A 76 -7.64 -8.37 -31.87
N GLU A 77 -7.21 -7.96 -33.06
CA GLU A 77 -6.96 -6.56 -33.39
C GLU A 77 -8.25 -5.73 -33.38
N ASP A 78 -9.35 -6.25 -33.92
CA ASP A 78 -10.67 -5.61 -33.84
C ASP A 78 -11.14 -5.44 -32.38
N LEU A 79 -11.02 -6.50 -31.56
CA LEU A 79 -11.37 -6.44 -30.15
C LEU A 79 -10.50 -5.44 -29.38
N PHE A 80 -9.19 -5.39 -29.67
CA PHE A 80 -8.28 -4.42 -29.06
C PHE A 80 -8.66 -2.98 -29.42
N LYS A 81 -8.95 -2.73 -30.70
CA LYS A 81 -9.39 -1.43 -31.20
C LYS A 81 -10.69 -0.99 -30.53
N ARG A 82 -11.69 -1.87 -30.47
CA ARG A 82 -12.97 -1.60 -29.81
C ARG A 82 -12.82 -1.31 -28.32
N ALA A 83 -11.97 -2.07 -27.61
CA ALA A 83 -11.67 -1.80 -26.20
C ALA A 83 -10.98 -0.45 -26.01
N SER A 84 -10.03 -0.10 -26.88
CA SER A 84 -9.33 1.19 -26.85
C SER A 84 -10.26 2.37 -27.15
N GLU A 85 -11.14 2.25 -28.15
CA GLU A 85 -12.17 3.25 -28.47
C GLU A 85 -13.17 3.41 -27.31
N LYS A 86 -13.53 2.31 -26.64
CA LYS A 86 -14.38 2.34 -25.45
C LYS A 86 -13.71 3.08 -24.29
N LEU A 87 -12.43 2.84 -24.02
CA LEU A 87 -11.66 3.58 -23.01
C LEU A 87 -11.62 5.07 -23.31
N LEU A 88 -11.34 5.44 -24.56
CA LEU A 88 -11.29 6.83 -24.99
C LEU A 88 -12.65 7.52 -24.81
N SER A 89 -13.74 6.85 -25.20
CA SER A 89 -15.10 7.34 -25.01
C SER A 89 -15.43 7.54 -23.53
N GLN A 90 -15.14 6.55 -22.69
CA GLN A 90 -15.33 6.63 -21.24
C GLN A 90 -14.49 7.74 -20.60
N ALA A 91 -13.27 7.97 -21.07
CA ALA A 91 -12.42 9.04 -20.56
C ALA A 91 -13.01 10.42 -20.85
N ARG A 92 -13.49 10.64 -22.08
CA ARG A 92 -14.17 11.89 -22.48
C ARG A 92 -15.47 12.11 -21.71
N GLU A 93 -16.25 11.05 -21.51
CA GLU A 93 -17.46 11.07 -20.69
C GLU A 93 -17.13 11.46 -19.24
N ALA A 94 -16.14 10.82 -18.62
CA ALA A 94 -15.73 11.08 -17.25
C ALA A 94 -15.24 12.52 -17.04
N VAL A 95 -14.49 13.08 -18.01
CA VAL A 95 -14.08 14.50 -17.98
C VAL A 95 -15.30 15.41 -18.04
N THR A 96 -16.23 15.16 -18.97
CA THR A 96 -17.44 15.98 -19.16
C THR A 96 -18.35 15.92 -17.93
N ALA A 97 -18.49 14.73 -17.33
CA ALA A 97 -19.26 14.47 -16.12
C ALA A 97 -18.55 14.96 -14.85
N LYS A 98 -17.31 15.48 -14.95
CA LYS A 98 -16.47 15.90 -13.81
C LYS A 98 -16.20 14.76 -12.81
N GLU A 99 -16.15 13.53 -13.29
CA GLU A 99 -15.76 12.35 -12.52
C GLU A 99 -14.22 12.27 -12.43
N TRP A 100 -13.60 13.27 -11.81
CA TRP A 100 -12.15 13.54 -11.90
C TRP A 100 -11.26 12.34 -11.59
N ASN A 101 -11.56 11.57 -10.54
CA ASN A 101 -10.76 10.40 -10.18
C ASN A 101 -10.82 9.31 -11.26
N ARG A 102 -12.02 9.06 -11.81
CA ARG A 102 -12.23 8.11 -12.92
C ARG A 102 -11.57 8.62 -14.21
N ALA A 103 -11.72 9.90 -14.52
CA ALA A 103 -11.09 10.53 -15.67
C ALA A 103 -9.55 10.37 -15.64
N ARG A 104 -8.93 10.61 -14.47
CA ARG A 104 -7.48 10.43 -14.27
C ARG A 104 -7.04 8.98 -14.43
N SER A 105 -7.76 8.02 -13.84
CA SER A 105 -7.49 6.58 -13.99
C SER A 105 -7.55 6.14 -15.47
N LEU A 106 -8.61 6.55 -16.18
CA LEU A 106 -8.76 6.28 -17.61
C LEU A 106 -7.66 6.96 -18.45
N PHE A 107 -7.30 8.20 -18.13
CA PHE A 107 -6.23 8.92 -18.81
C PHE A 107 -4.85 8.24 -18.64
N ARG A 108 -4.53 7.74 -17.44
CA ARG A 108 -3.29 6.98 -17.21
C ARG A 108 -3.30 5.65 -17.97
N SER A 109 -4.43 4.96 -18.01
CA SER A 109 -4.60 3.76 -18.83
C SER A 109 -4.38 4.04 -20.32
N LEU A 110 -4.92 5.15 -20.84
CA LEU A 110 -4.68 5.60 -22.22
C LEU A 110 -3.21 5.99 -22.45
N SER A 111 -2.56 6.61 -21.47
CA SER A 111 -1.14 6.97 -21.54
C SER A 111 -0.24 5.75 -21.66
N VAL A 112 -0.55 4.68 -20.92
CA VAL A 112 0.12 3.38 -21.03
C VAL A 112 -0.01 2.77 -22.44
N LEU A 113 -1.15 3.01 -23.11
CA LEU A 113 -1.39 2.55 -24.48
C LEU A 113 -0.80 3.50 -25.55
N GLY A 114 -0.21 4.63 -25.16
CA GLY A 114 0.23 5.66 -26.10
C GLY A 114 -0.91 6.41 -26.79
N LEU A 115 -2.12 6.37 -26.22
CA LEU A 115 -3.35 6.96 -26.78
C LEU A 115 -3.78 8.25 -26.09
N SER A 116 -3.02 8.76 -25.12
CA SER A 116 -3.35 10.01 -24.41
C SER A 116 -3.41 11.23 -25.33
N GLN A 117 -2.65 11.23 -26.43
CA GLN A 117 -2.69 12.26 -27.48
C GLN A 117 -4.05 12.40 -28.19
N GLU A 118 -4.91 11.37 -28.12
CA GLU A 118 -6.30 11.41 -28.62
C GLU A 118 -7.25 12.24 -27.74
N MET A 119 -6.73 12.78 -26.64
CA MET A 119 -7.38 13.75 -25.75
C MET A 119 -6.62 15.10 -25.84
N PRO A 120 -6.74 15.85 -26.95
CA PRO A 120 -5.94 17.04 -27.18
C PRO A 120 -6.19 18.11 -26.11
N GLY A 121 -5.10 18.70 -25.60
CA GLY A 121 -5.16 19.75 -24.56
C GLY A 121 -5.47 19.23 -23.15
N ILE A 122 -5.42 17.91 -22.93
CA ILE A 122 -5.64 17.29 -21.63
C ILE A 122 -4.38 16.53 -21.23
N SER A 123 -3.75 16.96 -20.14
CA SER A 123 -2.73 16.19 -19.42
C SER A 123 -3.25 15.77 -18.03
N GLU A 124 -2.54 14.86 -17.34
CA GLU A 124 -2.87 14.54 -15.95
C GLU A 124 -2.78 15.78 -15.05
N ALA A 125 -1.81 16.66 -15.30
CA ALA A 125 -1.65 17.93 -14.62
C ALA A 125 -2.85 18.87 -14.84
N ASP A 126 -3.38 18.94 -16.07
CA ASP A 126 -4.56 19.75 -16.40
C ASP A 126 -5.84 19.20 -15.78
N LEU A 127 -6.00 17.87 -15.75
CA LEU A 127 -7.13 17.21 -15.07
C LEU A 127 -7.12 17.52 -13.58
N LEU A 128 -5.95 17.43 -12.94
CA LEU A 128 -5.76 17.75 -11.53
C LEU A 128 -6.06 19.23 -11.22
N LEU A 129 -5.60 20.13 -12.08
CA LEU A 129 -5.87 21.56 -11.92
C LEU A 129 -7.37 21.88 -12.10
N SER A 130 -8.01 21.24 -13.07
CA SER A 130 -9.47 21.35 -13.29
C SER A 130 -10.25 20.81 -12.10
N GLN A 131 -9.85 19.66 -11.57
CA GLN A 131 -10.38 19.07 -10.34
C GLN A 131 -10.24 20.02 -9.15
N ALA A 132 -9.06 20.63 -8.98
CA ALA A 132 -8.80 21.58 -7.91
C ALA A 132 -9.73 22.79 -7.97
N GLN A 133 -9.91 23.37 -9.16
CA GLN A 133 -10.78 24.54 -9.36
C GLN A 133 -12.25 24.19 -9.15
N ASP A 134 -12.70 23.04 -9.66
CA ASP A 134 -14.07 22.55 -9.47
C ASP A 134 -14.38 22.33 -7.98
N TYR A 135 -13.50 21.67 -7.24
CA TYR A 135 -13.66 21.51 -5.79
C TYR A 135 -13.64 22.84 -5.03
N LEU A 136 -12.77 23.78 -5.41
CA LEU A 136 -12.74 25.11 -4.78
C LEU A 136 -14.08 25.83 -4.96
N SER A 137 -14.67 25.77 -6.16
CA SER A 137 -15.98 26.38 -6.47
C SER A 137 -17.14 25.78 -5.68
N GLN A 138 -17.00 24.52 -5.25
CA GLN A 138 -17.97 23.81 -4.42
C GLN A 138 -17.67 23.97 -2.91
N ALA A 139 -16.72 24.84 -2.54
CA ALA A 139 -16.23 25.02 -1.18
C ALA A 139 -15.65 23.74 -0.53
N ARG A 140 -15.25 22.75 -1.34
CA ARG A 140 -14.55 21.53 -0.91
C ARG A 140 -13.05 21.81 -0.78
N ASN A 141 -12.72 22.60 0.24
CA ASN A 141 -11.42 23.27 0.33
C ASN A 141 -10.26 22.28 0.44
N LEU A 142 -10.36 21.29 1.33
CA LEU A 142 -9.30 20.29 1.52
C LEU A 142 -8.99 19.55 0.22
N GLU A 143 -10.01 19.03 -0.46
CA GLU A 143 -9.84 18.32 -1.73
C GLU A 143 -9.32 19.22 -2.84
N ALA A 144 -9.76 20.48 -2.88
CA ALA A 144 -9.27 21.48 -3.82
C ALA A 144 -7.76 21.70 -3.67
N PHE A 145 -7.29 21.90 -2.43
CA PHE A 145 -5.87 22.11 -2.16
C PHE A 145 -5.03 20.85 -2.38
N LEU A 146 -5.53 19.66 -2.02
CA LEU A 146 -4.86 18.40 -2.31
C LEU A 146 -4.68 18.21 -3.82
N SER A 147 -5.73 18.47 -4.60
CA SER A 147 -5.68 18.37 -6.07
C SER A 147 -4.73 19.39 -6.68
N LEU A 148 -4.70 20.61 -6.12
CA LEU A 148 -3.78 21.68 -6.54
C LEU A 148 -2.32 21.25 -6.37
N VAL A 149 -1.95 20.74 -5.19
CA VAL A 149 -0.59 20.26 -4.90
C VAL A 149 -0.19 19.12 -5.84
N GLN A 150 -1.09 18.16 -6.05
CA GLN A 150 -0.86 17.06 -6.98
C GLN A 150 -0.67 17.58 -8.41
N ALA A 151 -1.42 18.61 -8.84
CA ALA A 151 -1.26 19.22 -10.15
C ALA A 151 0.18 19.74 -10.36
N PHE A 152 0.73 20.46 -9.38
CA PHE A 152 2.10 20.97 -9.45
C PHE A 152 3.16 19.88 -9.42
N GLN A 153 2.97 18.85 -8.60
CA GLN A 153 3.85 17.68 -8.61
C GLN A 153 3.81 16.95 -9.96
N ALA A 154 2.69 17.01 -10.68
CA ALA A 154 2.55 16.51 -12.05
C ALA A 154 3.05 17.48 -13.13
N GLY A 155 3.58 18.66 -12.75
CA GLY A 155 4.15 19.64 -13.68
C GLY A 155 3.18 20.71 -14.18
N ALA A 156 2.01 20.88 -13.55
CA ALA A 156 1.10 21.97 -13.89
C ALA A 156 1.75 23.33 -13.69
N THR A 157 1.39 24.30 -14.53
CA THR A 157 1.64 25.72 -14.31
C THR A 157 0.32 26.43 -14.05
N ILE A 158 0.35 27.47 -13.22
CA ILE A 158 -0.82 28.30 -12.95
C ILE A 158 -0.41 29.77 -13.02
N ASP A 159 -1.25 30.59 -13.65
CA ASP A 159 -1.10 32.04 -13.62
C ASP A 159 -1.63 32.62 -12.30
N ALA A 160 -1.34 33.90 -12.09
CA ALA A 160 -1.73 34.59 -10.86
C ALA A 160 -3.26 34.67 -10.68
N ASP A 161 -4.04 34.82 -11.76
CA ASP A 161 -5.49 34.95 -11.68
C ASP A 161 -6.18 33.65 -11.27
N ARG A 162 -5.69 32.51 -11.76
CA ARG A 162 -6.17 31.20 -11.35
C ARG A 162 -5.66 30.80 -9.96
N ALA A 163 -4.48 31.26 -9.55
CA ALA A 163 -3.91 30.97 -8.23
C ALA A 163 -4.54 31.80 -7.10
N TYR A 164 -4.91 33.05 -7.38
CA TYR A 164 -5.38 33.99 -6.37
C TYR A 164 -6.61 33.50 -5.57
N PRO A 165 -7.65 32.85 -6.17
CA PRO A 165 -8.76 32.27 -5.40
C PRO A 165 -8.33 31.23 -4.37
N PHE A 166 -7.35 30.38 -4.70
CA PHE A 166 -6.80 29.41 -3.74
C PHE A 166 -6.06 30.11 -2.60
N TYR A 167 -5.27 31.15 -2.94
CA TYR A 167 -4.54 31.93 -1.94
C TYR A 167 -5.50 32.62 -0.96
N GLN A 168 -6.48 33.35 -1.49
CA GLN A 168 -7.49 34.03 -0.68
C GLN A 168 -8.20 33.04 0.24
N ARG A 169 -8.59 31.87 -0.31
CA ARG A 169 -9.26 30.85 0.50
C ARG A 169 -8.36 30.27 1.60
N ALA A 170 -7.07 30.08 1.33
CA ALA A 170 -6.11 29.63 2.34
C ALA A 170 -5.92 30.67 3.45
N VAL A 171 -5.88 31.97 3.11
CA VAL A 171 -5.83 33.07 4.10
C VAL A 171 -7.10 33.12 4.94
N GLU A 172 -8.30 33.05 4.33
CA GLU A 172 -9.60 33.03 5.03
C GLU A 172 -9.68 31.88 6.05
N LEU A 173 -9.20 30.70 5.67
CA LEU A 173 -9.17 29.52 6.53
C LEU A 173 -8.02 29.53 7.55
N LYS A 174 -7.16 30.55 7.51
CA LYS A 174 -5.94 30.69 8.31
C LYS A 174 -4.96 29.52 8.13
N LEU A 175 -4.89 28.96 6.92
CA LEU A 175 -3.99 27.85 6.55
C LEU A 175 -2.67 28.42 6.01
N ARG A 176 -1.83 28.94 6.91
CA ARG A 176 -0.59 29.65 6.55
C ARG A 176 0.36 28.85 5.64
N PRO A 177 0.68 27.56 5.90
CA PRO A 177 1.59 26.80 5.02
C PRO A 177 1.10 26.72 3.58
N LEU A 178 -0.22 26.60 3.41
CA LEU A 178 -0.87 26.49 2.11
C LEU A 178 -0.97 27.84 1.40
N ALA A 179 -1.28 28.91 2.14
CA ALA A 179 -1.23 30.27 1.60
C ALA A 179 0.20 30.60 1.12
N LEU A 180 1.23 30.20 1.87
CA LEU A 180 2.63 30.36 1.49
C LEU A 180 3.00 29.53 0.26
N PHE A 181 2.47 28.31 0.15
CA PHE A 181 2.64 27.47 -1.05
C PHE A 181 2.09 28.18 -2.30
N VAL A 182 0.83 28.63 -2.27
CA VAL A 182 0.21 29.30 -3.43
C VAL A 182 0.89 30.65 -3.73
N TYR A 183 1.31 31.38 -2.69
CA TYR A 183 2.05 32.62 -2.85
C TYR A 183 3.36 32.40 -3.60
N ASN A 184 4.17 31.44 -3.15
CA ASN A 184 5.47 31.14 -3.75
C ASN A 184 5.36 30.61 -5.17
N LEU A 185 4.23 29.95 -5.45
CA LEU A 185 3.94 29.30 -6.71
C LEU A 185 3.65 30.32 -7.83
N ALA A 186 2.84 31.35 -7.57
CA ALA A 186 2.39 32.26 -8.64
C ALA A 186 2.17 33.74 -8.23
N LEU A 187 2.29 34.11 -6.94
CA LEU A 187 1.84 35.43 -6.45
C LEU A 187 2.94 36.30 -5.82
N LYS A 188 4.22 35.92 -5.94
CA LYS A 188 5.35 36.66 -5.33
C LYS A 188 5.37 38.16 -5.68
N SER A 189 4.96 38.50 -6.90
CA SER A 189 4.94 39.87 -7.44
C SER A 189 3.52 40.41 -7.63
N ASP A 190 2.50 39.72 -7.10
CA ASP A 190 1.10 40.08 -7.30
C ASP A 190 0.68 41.20 -6.33
N SER A 191 0.19 42.32 -6.88
CA SER A 191 -0.19 43.51 -6.10
C SER A 191 -1.44 43.32 -5.25
N ARG A 192 -2.21 42.23 -5.44
CA ARG A 192 -3.40 41.93 -4.64
C ARG A 192 -3.02 41.43 -3.24
N VAL A 193 -1.81 40.90 -3.05
CA VAL A 193 -1.33 40.41 -1.75
C VAL A 193 -0.92 41.58 -0.86
N SER A 194 -1.70 41.82 0.19
CA SER A 194 -1.50 42.95 1.12
C SER A 194 -0.32 42.75 2.06
N GLU A 195 0.21 43.83 2.64
CA GLU A 195 1.29 43.77 3.64
C GLU A 195 0.91 42.94 4.88
N SER A 196 -0.35 43.03 5.33
CA SER A 196 -0.84 42.25 6.48
C SER A 196 -0.84 40.76 6.19
N GLU A 197 -1.20 40.36 4.97
CA GLU A 197 -1.14 38.98 4.54
C GLU A 197 0.31 38.49 4.40
N GLN A 198 1.22 39.32 3.90
CA GLN A 198 2.66 38.97 3.90
C GLN A 198 3.20 38.74 5.32
N ARG A 199 2.76 39.54 6.31
CA ARG A 199 3.08 39.29 7.72
C ARG A 199 2.48 37.98 8.23
N PHE A 200 1.25 37.63 7.82
CA PHE A 200 0.64 36.34 8.13
C PHE A 200 1.48 35.17 7.57
N LEU A 201 1.98 35.28 6.33
CA LEU A 201 2.84 34.26 5.71
C LEU A 201 4.15 34.04 6.49
N GLN A 202 4.74 35.13 7.02
CA GLN A 202 5.98 35.09 7.81
C GLN A 202 5.75 34.66 9.27
N GLY A 203 4.50 34.52 9.70
CA GLY A 203 4.15 34.07 11.05
C GLY A 203 4.53 32.62 11.33
N ARG A 204 4.34 32.20 12.60
CA ARG A 204 4.53 30.82 13.07
C ARG A 204 3.35 30.38 13.90
N ASP A 205 2.97 29.12 13.77
CA ASP A 205 1.95 28.50 14.61
C ASP A 205 2.58 28.11 15.94
N THR A 206 1.98 28.52 17.07
CA THR A 206 2.52 28.16 18.38
C THR A 206 2.06 26.76 18.77
N THR A 207 2.84 26.08 19.63
CA THR A 207 2.42 24.80 20.22
C THR A 207 1.06 24.92 20.92
N ALA A 208 0.79 26.05 21.58
CA ALA A 208 -0.49 26.31 22.23
C ALA A 208 -1.66 26.38 21.23
N ASP A 209 -1.41 26.87 20.00
CA ASP A 209 -2.40 26.87 18.92
C ASP A 209 -2.63 25.47 18.39
N MET A 210 -1.55 24.74 18.11
CA MET A 210 -1.61 23.37 17.60
C MET A 210 -2.37 22.43 18.53
N ILE A 211 -2.17 22.55 19.84
CA ILE A 211 -2.91 21.78 20.85
C ILE A 211 -4.42 21.94 20.70
N ARG A 212 -4.92 23.14 20.33
CA ARG A 212 -6.37 23.37 20.17
C ARG A 212 -6.97 22.68 18.94
N GLY A 213 -6.13 22.17 18.05
CA GLY A 213 -6.53 21.37 16.90
C GLY A 213 -6.45 19.86 17.14
N VAL A 214 -6.12 19.41 18.36
CA VAL A 214 -6.02 17.99 18.73
C VAL A 214 -7.17 17.64 19.67
N ALA A 215 -7.80 16.49 19.41
CA ALA A 215 -8.91 15.96 20.18
C ALA A 215 -8.59 14.57 20.71
N THR A 216 -9.12 14.23 21.88
CA THR A 216 -9.15 12.85 22.38
C THR A 216 -10.26 12.09 21.67
N VAL A 217 -9.93 10.94 21.07
CA VAL A 217 -10.92 10.00 20.55
C VAL A 217 -11.28 9.02 21.66
N LEU A 218 -12.57 8.85 21.90
CA LEU A 218 -13.11 7.88 22.84
C LEU A 218 -14.08 6.96 22.11
N VAL A 219 -13.76 5.68 22.06
CA VAL A 219 -14.66 4.63 21.58
C VAL A 219 -15.18 3.85 22.77
N ASP A 220 -16.48 4.01 23.06
CA ASP A 220 -17.16 3.31 24.13
C ASP A 220 -17.65 1.95 23.63
N ARG A 221 -17.00 0.88 24.09
CA ARG A 221 -17.29 -0.51 23.73
C ARG A 221 -18.20 -1.22 24.73
N GLY A 222 -18.82 -0.46 25.65
CA GLY A 222 -19.73 -0.99 26.67
C GLY A 222 -19.00 -1.56 27.89
N ILE A 223 -19.42 -2.75 28.34
CA ILE A 223 -18.95 -3.37 29.58
C ILE A 223 -18.35 -4.73 29.28
N ARG A 224 -17.12 -4.98 29.75
CA ARG A 224 -16.47 -6.29 29.73
C ARG A 224 -16.52 -6.91 31.12
N ILE A 225 -16.90 -8.19 31.21
CA ILE A 225 -16.91 -8.93 32.47
C ILE A 225 -15.68 -9.82 32.54
N GLU A 226 -14.82 -9.61 33.53
CA GLU A 226 -13.65 -10.45 33.79
C GLU A 226 -13.63 -10.91 35.24
N LYS A 227 -13.54 -12.23 35.44
CA LYS A 227 -13.50 -12.86 36.78
C LYS A 227 -14.64 -12.37 37.70
N GLY A 228 -15.85 -12.24 37.15
CA GLY A 228 -17.05 -11.80 37.88
C GLY A 228 -17.13 -10.30 38.17
N ARG A 229 -16.23 -9.47 37.63
CA ARG A 229 -16.27 -8.00 37.78
C ARG A 229 -16.53 -7.34 36.44
N SER A 230 -17.39 -6.32 36.43
CA SER A 230 -17.65 -5.48 35.26
C SER A 230 -16.61 -4.36 35.17
N TYR A 231 -16.05 -4.18 33.98
CA TYR A 231 -15.13 -3.09 33.65
C TYR A 231 -15.68 -2.31 32.46
N ALA A 232 -15.58 -0.98 32.50
CA ALA A 232 -15.85 -0.18 31.32
C ALA A 232 -14.83 -0.54 30.24
N TYR A 233 -15.31 -0.94 29.07
CA TYR A 233 -14.46 -1.30 27.94
C TYR A 233 -14.41 -0.12 26.99
N ARG A 234 -13.27 0.56 26.94
CA ARG A 234 -13.08 1.79 26.17
C ARG A 234 -11.74 1.75 25.47
N VAL A 235 -11.70 2.31 24.27
CA VAL A 235 -10.46 2.63 23.56
C VAL A 235 -10.28 4.13 23.55
N LEU A 236 -9.06 4.56 23.85
CA LEU A 236 -8.64 5.95 23.81
C LEU A 236 -7.58 6.13 22.74
N GLY A 237 -7.70 7.21 21.99
CA GLY A 237 -6.72 7.66 21.03
C GLY A 237 -6.70 9.17 20.93
N SER A 238 -5.95 9.68 19.97
CA SER A 238 -5.91 11.07 19.58
C SER A 238 -6.39 11.22 18.13
N ALA A 239 -6.87 12.40 17.81
CA ALA A 239 -7.17 12.82 16.46
C ALA A 239 -6.82 14.30 16.31
N PHE A 240 -6.64 14.77 15.08
CA PHE A 240 -6.40 16.18 14.83
C PHE A 240 -7.17 16.68 13.62
N PHE A 241 -7.63 17.93 13.69
CA PHE A 241 -8.43 18.53 12.62
C PHE A 241 -7.59 18.84 11.40
N ILE A 242 -8.14 18.50 10.23
CA ILE A 242 -7.54 18.77 8.91
C ILE A 242 -8.43 19.68 8.05
N ASP A 243 -9.65 19.96 8.50
CA ASP A 243 -10.58 20.85 7.82
C ASP A 243 -11.51 21.57 8.83
N LYS A 244 -11.87 22.82 8.52
CA LYS A 244 -12.72 23.66 9.37
C LYS A 244 -14.16 23.16 9.49
N SER A 245 -14.60 22.27 8.60
CA SER A 245 -15.90 21.62 8.75
C SER A 245 -15.93 20.66 9.95
N GLY A 246 -14.78 20.22 10.48
CA GLY A 246 -14.71 19.25 11.58
C GLY A 246 -14.28 17.85 11.15
N LEU A 247 -13.52 17.73 10.06
CA LEU A 247 -12.85 16.48 9.69
C LEU A 247 -11.56 16.32 10.49
N LEU A 248 -11.33 15.12 11.01
CA LEU A 248 -10.14 14.76 11.76
C LEU A 248 -9.47 13.50 11.21
N ILE A 249 -8.16 13.40 11.40
CA ILE A 249 -7.38 12.18 11.19
C ILE A 249 -7.16 11.45 12.51
N THR A 250 -7.28 10.14 12.48
CA THR A 250 -6.90 9.22 13.57
C THR A 250 -6.40 7.89 12.97
N ASN A 251 -6.06 6.91 13.82
CA ASN A 251 -5.70 5.58 13.35
C ASN A 251 -6.93 4.67 13.19
N TYR A 252 -6.85 3.71 12.27
CA TYR A 252 -7.88 2.69 12.10
C TYR A 252 -8.05 1.83 13.35
N HIS A 253 -6.97 1.38 14.00
CA HIS A 253 -7.07 0.51 15.18
C HIS A 253 -7.78 1.18 16.38
N VAL A 254 -7.78 2.52 16.43
CA VAL A 254 -8.53 3.28 17.46
C VAL A 254 -10.02 3.15 17.22
N ILE A 255 -10.45 3.21 15.96
CA ILE A 255 -11.87 3.26 15.56
C ILE A 255 -12.40 1.93 15.03
N SER A 256 -11.58 0.87 14.98
CA SER A 256 -11.86 -0.35 14.22
C SER A 256 -13.20 -0.99 14.58
N SER A 257 -13.59 -0.99 15.85
CA SER A 257 -14.89 -1.53 16.31
C SER A 257 -16.12 -0.79 15.79
N GLU A 258 -15.98 0.44 15.26
CA GLU A 258 -17.08 1.18 14.63
C GLU A 258 -17.36 0.72 13.19
N VAL A 259 -16.39 0.06 12.54
CA VAL A 259 -16.43 -0.24 11.10
C VAL A 259 -16.14 -1.70 10.76
N ASP A 260 -15.56 -2.46 11.69
CA ASP A 260 -15.26 -3.87 11.53
C ASP A 260 -16.56 -4.68 11.61
N PRO A 261 -16.99 -5.34 10.52
CA PRO A 261 -18.21 -6.14 10.50
C PRO A 261 -18.13 -7.37 11.42
N GLU A 262 -16.95 -7.82 11.81
CA GLU A 262 -16.79 -8.94 12.75
C GLU A 262 -16.96 -8.52 14.22
N TYR A 263 -16.96 -7.21 14.50
CA TYR A 263 -17.14 -6.70 15.85
C TYR A 263 -18.58 -6.87 16.34
N ASN A 264 -18.79 -7.90 17.17
CA ASN A 264 -20.06 -8.19 17.81
C ASN A 264 -20.15 -7.51 19.20
N GLY A 265 -20.48 -6.22 19.23
CA GLY A 265 -20.63 -5.46 20.47
C GLY A 265 -21.25 -4.08 20.27
N VAL A 266 -21.47 -3.37 21.38
CA VAL A 266 -21.78 -1.93 21.30
C VAL A 266 -20.48 -1.20 20.97
N SER A 267 -20.53 -0.24 20.05
CA SER A 267 -19.45 0.69 19.77
C SER A 267 -20.07 2.07 19.55
N ARG A 268 -19.58 3.08 20.27
CA ARG A 268 -19.96 4.49 20.05
C ARG A 268 -18.73 5.37 20.13
N MET A 269 -18.46 6.09 19.05
CA MET A 269 -17.35 7.03 18.98
C MET A 269 -17.73 8.47 19.36
N TYR A 270 -16.85 9.09 20.14
CA TYR A 270 -16.91 10.50 20.51
C TYR A 270 -15.53 11.14 20.39
N ILE A 271 -15.50 12.46 20.24
CA ILE A 271 -14.30 13.27 20.46
C ILE A 271 -14.47 14.17 21.68
N ARG A 272 -13.33 14.62 22.24
CA ARG A 272 -13.24 15.62 23.30
C ARG A 272 -12.10 16.60 23.01
N MET A 273 -12.34 17.89 23.27
CA MET A 273 -11.40 19.00 22.97
C MET A 273 -10.63 19.52 24.21
N GLY A 274 -11.09 19.13 25.39
CA GLY A 274 -10.55 19.51 26.69
C GLY A 274 -10.83 18.37 27.66
N ASP A 275 -10.35 18.48 28.90
CA ASP A 275 -10.22 17.38 29.85
C ASP A 275 -11.43 16.44 30.07
N ALA A 276 -11.29 15.49 31.01
CA ALA A 276 -12.34 14.53 31.33
C ALA A 276 -13.72 15.16 31.69
N THR A 277 -13.78 16.45 32.06
CA THR A 277 -15.01 17.20 32.34
C THR A 277 -15.67 17.80 31.09
N SER A 278 -14.94 17.88 29.98
CA SER A 278 -15.44 18.44 28.72
C SER A 278 -16.52 17.54 28.08
N PRO A 279 -17.47 18.15 27.35
CA PRO A 279 -18.54 17.42 26.70
C PRO A 279 -17.99 16.43 25.67
N ARG A 280 -18.61 15.26 25.59
CA ARG A 280 -18.36 14.30 24.51
C ARG A 280 -19.14 14.76 23.28
N ILE A 281 -18.45 14.93 22.16
CA ILE A 281 -19.08 15.30 20.89
C ILE A 281 -19.17 14.02 20.04
N PRO A 282 -20.37 13.60 19.61
CA PRO A 282 -20.50 12.44 18.72
C PRO A 282 -19.68 12.62 17.44
N ALA A 283 -19.01 11.56 17.00
CA ALA A 283 -18.26 11.56 15.75
C ALA A 283 -18.63 10.34 14.91
N LYS A 284 -18.47 10.47 13.58
CA LYS A 284 -18.72 9.40 12.61
C LYS A 284 -17.45 9.08 11.84
N VAL A 285 -17.25 7.81 11.51
CA VAL A 285 -16.18 7.42 10.58
C VAL A 285 -16.64 7.77 9.16
N ILE A 286 -15.80 8.48 8.41
CA ILE A 286 -16.05 8.82 7.01
C ILE A 286 -15.43 7.74 6.12
N GLY A 287 -14.13 7.50 6.29
CA GLY A 287 -13.41 6.44 5.59
C GLY A 287 -12.22 5.95 6.38
N TRP A 288 -11.78 4.72 6.10
CA TRP A 288 -10.69 4.07 6.82
C TRP A 288 -9.84 3.18 5.91
N ASP A 289 -8.57 3.07 6.25
CA ASP A 289 -7.62 2.18 5.61
C ASP A 289 -6.92 1.30 6.68
N PRO A 290 -7.28 0.02 6.78
CA PRO A 290 -6.62 -0.92 7.68
C PRO A 290 -5.15 -1.15 7.33
N ILE A 291 -4.76 -1.02 6.06
CA ILE A 291 -3.42 -1.35 5.57
C ILE A 291 -2.41 -0.29 6.00
N MET A 292 -2.80 0.99 5.97
CA MET A 292 -1.98 2.12 6.45
C MET A 292 -2.29 2.53 7.89
N ASP A 293 -3.27 1.89 8.52
CA ASP A 293 -3.79 2.24 9.83
C ASP A 293 -4.22 3.72 9.96
N LEU A 294 -4.97 4.21 8.99
CA LEU A 294 -5.47 5.60 8.96
C LEU A 294 -7.00 5.63 8.87
N ALA A 295 -7.61 6.64 9.48
CA ALA A 295 -9.03 6.90 9.34
C ALA A 295 -9.32 8.41 9.32
N VAL A 296 -10.33 8.80 8.54
CA VAL A 296 -10.96 10.12 8.60
C VAL A 296 -12.25 9.99 9.40
N ILE A 297 -12.39 10.81 10.43
CA ILE A 297 -13.62 10.94 11.21
C ILE A 297 -14.18 12.35 11.10
N LYS A 298 -15.46 12.50 11.40
CA LYS A 298 -16.20 13.77 11.32
C LYS A 298 -16.95 14.02 12.61
N ALA A 299 -16.80 15.22 13.15
CA ALA A 299 -17.60 15.73 14.25
C ALA A 299 -18.22 17.08 13.87
N GLU A 300 -19.40 17.39 14.42
CA GLU A 300 -20.09 18.65 14.18
C GLU A 300 -19.54 19.74 15.11
N ILE A 301 -18.36 20.24 14.78
CA ILE A 301 -17.65 21.31 15.50
C ILE A 301 -16.76 22.10 14.54
N VAL A 302 -16.70 23.41 14.74
CA VAL A 302 -15.73 24.28 14.06
C VAL A 302 -14.48 24.38 14.95
N PRO A 303 -13.33 23.82 14.55
CA PRO A 303 -12.14 23.83 15.39
C PRO A 303 -11.43 25.18 15.34
N ASP A 304 -10.79 25.58 16.44
CA ASP A 304 -9.98 26.81 16.49
C ASP A 304 -8.75 26.72 15.61
N TYR A 305 -8.13 25.54 15.56
CA TYR A 305 -6.91 25.25 14.79
C TYR A 305 -7.11 24.04 13.86
N VAL A 306 -6.50 24.10 12.68
CA VAL A 306 -6.51 23.04 11.68
C VAL A 306 -5.07 22.80 11.23
N PHE A 307 -4.63 21.55 11.25
CA PHE A 307 -3.33 21.17 10.74
C PHE A 307 -3.36 21.15 9.22
N SER A 308 -2.38 21.81 8.61
CA SER A 308 -2.17 21.63 7.18
C SER A 308 -1.53 20.25 6.95
N VAL A 309 -2.26 19.38 6.28
CA VAL A 309 -1.73 18.11 5.73
C VAL A 309 -0.88 18.35 4.49
N ILE A 310 -0.83 19.60 4.02
CA ILE A 310 -0.10 20.03 2.83
C ILE A 310 1.11 20.82 3.29
N GLY A 311 2.29 20.26 3.04
CA GLY A 311 3.57 20.89 3.36
C GLY A 311 4.69 20.24 2.55
N THR A 312 5.71 21.01 2.24
CA THR A 312 6.87 20.56 1.45
C THR A 312 7.96 19.91 2.30
N ASP A 313 7.77 19.88 3.63
CA ASP A 313 8.79 19.35 4.53
C ASP A 313 8.78 17.83 4.52
N VAL A 314 9.90 17.27 4.08
CA VAL A 314 10.20 15.84 4.19
C VAL A 314 11.00 15.65 5.47
N ALA A 315 10.54 14.74 6.32
CA ALA A 315 11.23 14.41 7.57
C ALA A 315 12.65 13.92 7.28
N GLN A 316 13.63 14.41 8.02
CA GLN A 316 15.03 13.97 7.97
C GLN A 316 15.45 13.40 9.32
N VAL A 317 16.36 12.43 9.29
CA VAL A 317 16.95 11.88 10.53
C VAL A 317 17.67 13.01 11.28
N GLY A 318 17.37 13.16 12.56
CA GLY A 318 17.86 14.25 13.41
C GLY A 318 16.93 15.46 13.51
N ASP A 319 15.89 15.57 12.68
CA ASP A 319 14.90 16.65 12.80
C ASP A 319 14.25 16.65 14.17
N LYS A 320 14.20 17.82 14.81
CA LYS A 320 13.48 18.01 16.07
C LYS A 320 11.98 17.92 15.83
N VAL A 321 11.30 17.09 16.61
CA VAL A 321 9.85 16.88 16.48
C VAL A 321 9.11 17.02 17.79
N TYR A 322 7.82 17.30 17.66
CA TYR A 322 6.84 17.30 18.73
C TYR A 322 5.70 16.35 18.37
N ALA A 323 5.37 15.43 19.27
CA ALA A 323 4.16 14.62 19.18
C ALA A 323 3.11 15.20 20.13
N ILE A 324 1.92 15.47 19.60
CA ILE A 324 0.81 16.07 20.34
C ILE A 324 -0.29 15.02 20.47
N GLY A 325 -0.86 14.88 21.67
CA GLY A 325 -1.94 13.92 21.90
C GLY A 325 -2.57 14.06 23.27
N SER A 326 -3.38 13.07 23.61
CA SER A 326 -4.11 12.96 24.87
C SER A 326 -3.84 11.60 25.56
N PRO A 327 -2.60 11.35 26.01
CA PRO A 327 -2.22 10.06 26.62
C PRO A 327 -3.03 9.81 27.89
N ALA A 328 -3.61 8.62 28.03
CA ALA A 328 -4.46 8.23 29.17
C ALA A 328 -5.65 9.19 29.49
N GLY A 329 -6.06 10.04 28.54
CA GLY A 329 -7.05 11.10 28.79
C GLY A 329 -6.49 12.32 29.54
N LEU A 330 -5.16 12.38 29.76
CA LEU A 330 -4.43 13.58 30.14
C LEU A 330 -4.24 14.43 28.89
N GLU A 331 -5.29 15.19 28.59
CA GLU A 331 -5.38 15.94 27.36
C GLU A 331 -4.28 16.98 27.21
N LYS A 332 -4.00 17.38 25.96
CA LYS A 332 -3.06 18.47 25.64
C LYS A 332 -1.61 18.16 26.02
N THR A 333 -1.21 16.89 25.91
CA THR A 333 0.19 16.52 26.16
C THR A 333 1.01 16.74 24.90
N VAL A 334 2.13 17.43 25.08
CA VAL A 334 3.16 17.58 24.05
C VAL A 334 4.42 16.91 24.53
N THR A 335 4.96 16.03 23.70
CA THR A 335 6.26 15.40 23.95
C THR A 335 7.21 15.80 22.83
N SER A 336 8.49 15.90 23.16
CA SER A 336 9.51 16.30 22.21
C SER A 336 10.55 15.21 22.06
N GLY A 337 11.08 15.09 20.84
CA GLY A 337 12.10 14.12 20.47
C GLY A 337 12.76 14.54 19.17
N ILE A 338 13.30 13.57 18.45
CA ILE A 338 13.84 13.68 17.10
C ILE A 338 13.29 12.56 16.21
N ILE A 339 13.46 12.71 14.91
CA ILE A 339 13.39 11.59 13.97
C ILE A 339 14.64 10.73 14.15
N SER A 340 14.47 9.51 14.67
CA SER A 340 15.57 8.58 14.93
C SER A 340 15.96 7.77 13.70
N ALA A 341 14.98 7.43 12.85
CA ALA A 341 15.20 6.72 11.59
C ALA A 341 14.01 6.91 10.64
N LEU A 342 14.23 6.68 9.36
CA LEU A 342 13.21 6.63 8.31
C LEU A 342 13.13 5.21 7.75
N ASN A 343 12.09 4.93 6.96
CA ASN A 343 11.97 3.72 6.16
C ASN A 343 11.92 2.41 6.97
N ARG A 344 11.12 2.42 8.05
CA ARG A 344 10.84 1.22 8.83
C ARG A 344 9.66 0.45 8.22
N ARG A 345 9.90 -0.78 7.77
CA ARG A 345 8.89 -1.68 7.19
C ARG A 345 8.00 -2.31 8.27
N LEU A 346 7.15 -1.49 8.89
CA LEU A 346 6.22 -1.91 9.94
C LEU A 346 4.75 -1.90 9.50
N LEU A 347 4.44 -1.17 8.43
CA LEU A 347 3.10 -1.12 7.83
C LEU A 347 2.97 -2.24 6.80
N GLN A 348 1.74 -2.70 6.53
CA GLN A 348 1.49 -3.66 5.46
C GLN A 348 1.79 -3.11 4.06
N LEU A 349 1.85 -1.78 3.92
CA LEU A 349 2.21 -1.11 2.70
C LEU A 349 2.92 0.20 3.05
N GLY A 350 4.10 0.41 2.46
CA GLY A 350 4.92 1.59 2.70
C GLY A 350 5.69 1.55 4.01
N ASP A 351 6.28 2.71 4.32
CA ASP A 351 7.30 2.87 5.34
C ASP A 351 6.81 3.75 6.51
N ALA A 352 7.29 3.45 7.72
CA ALA A 352 7.08 4.24 8.92
C ALA A 352 8.31 5.09 9.30
N ILE A 353 8.06 6.22 9.96
CA ILE A 353 9.05 7.07 10.60
C ILE A 353 9.29 6.54 12.02
N GLN A 354 10.54 6.43 12.45
CA GLN A 354 10.89 6.17 13.85
C GLN A 354 11.23 7.47 14.58
N LEU A 355 10.71 7.64 15.79
CA LEU A 355 10.94 8.79 16.66
C LEU A 355 11.15 8.35 18.11
N ASP A 356 11.88 9.17 18.87
CA ASP A 356 12.17 8.93 20.30
C ASP A 356 11.31 9.78 21.25
N ALA A 357 10.47 10.67 20.71
CA ALA A 357 9.52 11.43 21.52
C ALA A 357 8.62 10.44 22.28
N ALA A 358 8.32 10.73 23.54
CA ALA A 358 7.58 9.83 24.39
C ALA A 358 6.13 9.63 23.88
N VAL A 359 5.86 8.45 23.31
CA VAL A 359 4.53 8.04 22.89
C VAL A 359 3.99 6.98 23.84
N ASN A 360 2.80 7.21 24.39
CA ASN A 360 2.10 6.28 25.27
C ASN A 360 0.70 5.98 24.72
N HIS A 361 0.00 5.02 25.32
CA HIS A 361 -1.38 4.71 24.99
C HIS A 361 -2.26 5.98 25.10
N GLY A 362 -3.00 6.29 24.02
CA GLY A 362 -3.76 7.53 23.86
C GLY A 362 -3.13 8.56 22.91
N ASN A 363 -1.84 8.47 22.58
CA ASN A 363 -1.22 9.32 21.56
C ASN A 363 -1.44 8.81 20.12
N SER A 364 -1.83 7.54 19.94
CA SER A 364 -2.14 6.96 18.63
C SER A 364 -3.18 7.80 17.89
N GLY A 365 -2.85 8.23 16.67
CA GLY A 365 -3.67 9.10 15.82
C GLY A 365 -3.36 10.59 15.99
N GLY A 366 -2.49 10.97 16.93
CA GLY A 366 -2.04 12.34 17.13
C GLY A 366 -1.01 12.80 16.09
N PRO A 367 -0.86 14.12 15.86
CA PRO A 367 0.08 14.65 14.88
C PRO A 367 1.52 14.66 15.41
N VAL A 368 2.46 14.40 14.51
CA VAL A 368 3.90 14.66 14.67
C VAL A 368 4.26 15.87 13.83
N VAL A 369 4.80 16.91 14.46
CA VAL A 369 5.15 18.19 13.80
C VAL A 369 6.60 18.57 14.04
N ASN A 370 7.19 19.35 13.13
CA ASN A 370 8.50 19.97 13.34
C ASN A 370 8.39 21.32 14.11
N GLU A 371 9.52 21.98 14.33
CA GLU A 371 9.59 23.28 15.03
C GLU A 371 8.83 24.41 14.34
N ARG A 372 8.52 24.27 13.04
CA ARG A 372 7.71 25.22 12.27
C ARG A 372 6.20 24.95 12.38
N GLY A 373 5.80 23.88 13.06
CA GLY A 373 4.42 23.40 13.14
C GLY A 373 3.96 22.62 11.90
N ASN A 374 4.88 22.28 10.99
CA ASN A 374 4.53 21.50 9.80
C ASN A 374 4.34 20.03 10.17
N LEU A 375 3.24 19.43 9.70
CA LEU A 375 2.91 18.03 9.92
C LEU A 375 3.91 17.13 9.19
N LEU A 376 4.56 16.23 9.93
CA LEU A 376 5.48 15.23 9.41
C LEU A 376 4.89 13.81 9.41
N GLY A 377 3.91 13.54 10.28
CA GLY A 377 3.27 12.24 10.33
C GLY A 377 2.15 12.10 11.38
N VAL A 378 1.59 10.91 11.45
CA VAL A 378 0.54 10.51 12.39
C VAL A 378 1.09 9.42 13.29
N VAL A 379 1.08 9.62 14.60
CA VAL A 379 1.54 8.61 15.57
C VAL A 379 0.77 7.31 15.36
N PHE A 380 1.47 6.20 15.19
CA PHE A 380 0.91 4.88 14.87
C PHE A 380 1.01 3.93 16.06
N ALA A 381 2.24 3.70 16.54
CA ALA A 381 2.52 2.71 17.56
C ALA A 381 3.80 3.05 18.34
N GLY A 382 3.93 2.47 19.53
CA GLY A 382 5.17 2.37 20.29
C GLY A 382 5.42 0.93 20.69
N ILE A 383 6.67 0.53 20.89
CA ILE A 383 6.99 -0.82 21.38
C ILE A 383 6.93 -0.80 22.91
N SER A 384 5.93 -1.44 23.51
CA SER A 384 5.66 -1.34 24.95
C SER A 384 6.82 -1.81 25.85
N GLN A 385 7.69 -2.69 25.34
CA GLN A 385 8.88 -3.17 26.05
C GLN A 385 10.09 -2.24 25.95
N PHE A 386 10.11 -1.28 25.01
CA PHE A 386 11.25 -0.40 24.77
C PHE A 386 10.84 1.08 24.81
N GLN A 387 11.35 1.81 25.79
CA GLN A 387 11.17 3.26 25.86
C GLN A 387 11.95 3.96 24.73
N GLY A 388 11.36 5.00 24.16
CA GLY A 388 12.01 5.81 23.10
C GLY A 388 12.06 5.16 21.71
N ILE A 389 11.30 4.07 21.48
CA ILE A 389 11.14 3.48 20.14
C ILE A 389 9.67 3.57 19.74
N ASN A 390 9.34 4.63 19.01
CA ASN A 390 7.99 4.94 18.58
C ASN A 390 7.94 5.19 17.08
N PHE A 391 6.74 5.05 16.50
CA PHE A 391 6.53 5.08 15.06
C PHE A 391 5.38 5.99 14.65
N ALA A 392 5.53 6.61 13.49
CA ALA A 392 4.50 7.42 12.85
C ALA A 392 4.35 7.08 11.37
N VAL A 393 3.13 7.14 10.86
CA VAL A 393 2.83 7.11 9.42
C VAL A 393 3.28 8.45 8.82
N PRO A 394 4.16 8.48 7.80
CA PRO A 394 4.59 9.73 7.16
C PRO A 394 3.42 10.53 6.58
N VAL A 395 3.51 11.86 6.63
CA VAL A 395 2.49 12.75 6.04
C VAL A 395 2.30 12.51 4.55
N GLN A 396 3.35 12.11 3.81
CA GLN A 396 3.26 11.78 2.38
C GLN A 396 2.31 10.60 2.14
N ARG A 397 2.33 9.60 3.02
CA ARG A 397 1.42 8.45 2.97
C ARG A 397 -0.01 8.89 3.26
N LEU A 398 -0.20 9.71 4.29
CA LEU A 398 -1.50 10.32 4.59
C LEU A 398 -2.05 11.10 3.39
N VAL A 399 -1.26 11.98 2.78
CA VAL A 399 -1.65 12.77 1.59
C VAL A 399 -2.04 11.87 0.43
N SER A 400 -1.32 10.77 0.18
CA SER A 400 -1.67 9.80 -0.86
C SER A 400 -2.98 9.04 -0.57
N ALA A 401 -3.30 8.82 0.71
CA ALA A 401 -4.49 8.09 1.14
C ALA A 401 -5.75 8.97 1.25
N LEU A 402 -5.58 10.27 1.51
CA LEU A 402 -6.67 11.20 1.77
C LEU A 402 -7.78 11.20 0.71
N PRO A 403 -7.49 11.24 -0.61
CA PRO A 403 -8.55 11.20 -1.61
C PRO A 403 -9.47 9.98 -1.48
N ALA A 404 -8.91 8.80 -1.19
CA ALA A 404 -9.68 7.57 -1.01
C ALA A 404 -10.38 7.51 0.36
N LEU A 405 -9.77 8.05 1.42
CA LEU A 405 -10.43 8.17 2.73
C LEU A 405 -11.64 9.10 2.67
N LEU A 406 -11.55 10.19 1.90
CA LEU A 406 -12.61 11.19 1.76
C LEU A 406 -13.75 10.73 0.83
N SER A 407 -13.52 9.76 -0.07
CA SER A 407 -14.63 9.12 -0.82
C SER A 407 -15.53 8.27 0.07
N GLY A 408 -15.07 7.95 1.28
CA GLY A 408 -15.80 7.22 2.30
C GLY A 408 -15.68 5.70 2.19
N GLY A 409 -16.07 5.02 3.27
CA GLY A 409 -15.97 3.56 3.36
C GLY A 409 -14.54 3.06 3.57
N GLN A 410 -14.34 1.76 3.35
CA GLN A 410 -13.02 1.15 3.40
C GLN A 410 -12.24 1.48 2.13
N VAL A 411 -11.01 1.99 2.28
CA VAL A 411 -10.11 2.28 1.17
C VAL A 411 -9.80 0.99 0.40
N GLU A 412 -10.05 1.03 -0.90
CA GLU A 412 -9.63 -0.02 -1.82
C GLU A 412 -8.22 0.28 -2.34
N ARG A 413 -7.30 -0.66 -2.14
CA ARG A 413 -5.93 -0.54 -2.64
C ARG A 413 -5.77 -1.36 -3.92
N PRO A 414 -5.18 -0.79 -4.99
CA PRO A 414 -4.84 -1.56 -6.19
C PRO A 414 -3.77 -2.62 -5.89
N TRP A 415 -3.81 -3.69 -6.67
CA TRP A 415 -2.93 -4.84 -6.55
C TRP A 415 -2.73 -5.50 -7.90
N LEU A 416 -1.51 -5.98 -8.16
CA LEU A 416 -1.22 -6.79 -9.34
C LEU A 416 -1.02 -8.28 -9.03
N GLY A 417 -0.65 -8.65 -7.79
CA GLY A 417 -0.52 -10.05 -7.39
C GLY A 417 0.91 -10.52 -7.14
N LEU A 418 1.85 -9.61 -6.87
CA LEU A 418 3.26 -9.95 -6.68
C LEU A 418 3.68 -9.82 -5.22
N VAL A 419 4.62 -10.67 -4.84
CA VAL A 419 5.47 -10.47 -3.65
C VAL A 419 6.88 -10.24 -4.15
N LEU A 420 7.50 -9.21 -3.61
CA LEU A 420 8.78 -8.69 -4.06
C LEU A 420 9.86 -8.94 -3.02
N GLY A 421 11.09 -8.98 -3.50
CA GLY A 421 12.29 -9.09 -2.67
C GLY A 421 13.30 -8.08 -3.17
N GLU A 422 13.90 -7.35 -2.25
CA GLU A 422 14.90 -6.38 -2.62
C GLU A 422 16.30 -6.99 -2.59
N GLU A 423 17.04 -6.79 -3.68
CA GLU A 423 18.44 -7.13 -3.82
C GLU A 423 19.29 -5.86 -3.83
N ARG A 424 20.61 -6.00 -3.80
CA ARG A 424 21.56 -4.87 -3.75
C ARG A 424 21.24 -3.80 -4.80
N ASP A 425 20.93 -4.20 -6.03
CA ASP A 425 20.78 -3.32 -7.19
C ASP A 425 19.44 -3.51 -7.95
N SER A 426 18.48 -4.23 -7.39
CA SER A 426 17.20 -4.51 -8.07
C SER A 426 16.09 -4.95 -7.14
N VAL A 427 14.84 -4.90 -7.62
CA VAL A 427 13.70 -5.54 -6.97
C VAL A 427 13.32 -6.77 -7.80
N GLY A 428 13.38 -7.95 -7.19
CA GLY A 428 13.04 -9.22 -7.81
C GLY A 428 11.64 -9.69 -7.42
N VAL A 429 10.98 -10.39 -8.33
CA VAL A 429 9.73 -11.11 -8.03
C VAL A 429 10.05 -12.36 -7.21
N LEU A 430 9.56 -12.46 -5.98
CA LEU A 430 9.72 -13.66 -5.15
C LEU A 430 8.57 -14.64 -5.35
N TYR A 431 7.38 -14.13 -5.58
CA TYR A 431 6.18 -14.95 -5.72
C TYR A 431 5.12 -14.22 -6.54
N VAL A 432 4.36 -15.01 -7.30
CA VAL A 432 3.23 -14.56 -8.12
C VAL A 432 2.01 -15.32 -7.63
N ALA A 433 1.06 -14.59 -7.04
CA ALA A 433 -0.13 -15.16 -6.42
C ALA A 433 -1.07 -15.71 -7.50
N PRO A 434 -1.57 -16.96 -7.39
CA PRO A 434 -2.54 -17.52 -8.32
C PRO A 434 -3.80 -16.65 -8.46
N ASN A 435 -4.47 -16.73 -9.61
CA ASN A 435 -5.70 -15.98 -9.91
C ASN A 435 -5.55 -14.45 -9.79
N THR A 436 -4.37 -13.92 -10.12
CA THR A 436 -4.11 -12.48 -10.16
C THR A 436 -3.72 -12.01 -11.55
N PRO A 437 -3.85 -10.71 -11.87
CA PRO A 437 -3.41 -10.15 -13.14
C PRO A 437 -1.94 -10.45 -13.48
N ALA A 438 -1.04 -10.39 -12.50
CA ALA A 438 0.37 -10.73 -12.65
C ALA A 438 0.58 -12.22 -12.99
N PHE A 439 -0.24 -13.10 -12.43
CA PHE A 439 -0.18 -14.53 -12.71
C PHE A 439 -0.53 -14.82 -14.16
N GLU A 440 -1.63 -14.25 -14.68
CA GLU A 440 -2.05 -14.45 -16.07
C GLU A 440 -1.00 -13.99 -17.10
N GLN A 441 -0.16 -13.03 -16.72
CA GLN A 441 0.94 -12.52 -17.55
C GLN A 441 2.19 -13.42 -17.57
N ASN A 442 2.14 -14.59 -16.91
CA ASN A 442 3.24 -15.55 -16.80
C ASN A 442 4.55 -14.87 -16.39
N ILE A 443 4.48 -13.99 -15.39
CA ILE A 443 5.67 -13.29 -14.89
C ILE A 443 6.59 -14.32 -14.23
N PRO A 444 7.83 -14.50 -14.70
CA PRO A 444 8.73 -15.47 -14.11
C PRO A 444 9.14 -15.03 -12.71
N VAL A 445 9.13 -15.97 -11.75
CA VAL A 445 9.76 -15.76 -10.44
C VAL A 445 11.25 -15.46 -10.65
N GLU A 446 11.81 -14.62 -9.79
CA GLU A 446 13.15 -14.03 -9.85
C GLU A 446 13.37 -12.98 -10.96
N SER A 447 12.34 -12.66 -11.76
CA SER A 447 12.42 -11.54 -12.70
C SER A 447 12.65 -10.23 -11.96
N LYS A 448 13.59 -9.42 -12.46
CA LYS A 448 13.85 -8.08 -11.92
C LYS A 448 12.89 -7.07 -12.53
N ILE A 449 12.23 -6.28 -11.70
CA ILE A 449 11.38 -5.17 -12.13
C ILE A 449 12.29 -3.99 -12.48
N LEU A 450 12.14 -3.46 -13.69
CA LEU A 450 12.91 -2.32 -14.18
C LEU A 450 12.09 -1.04 -14.18
N ARG A 451 10.83 -1.11 -14.64
CA ARG A 451 9.94 0.04 -14.79
C ARG A 451 8.50 -0.31 -14.44
N LEU A 452 7.78 0.67 -13.91
CA LEU A 452 6.34 0.65 -13.70
C LEU A 452 5.76 1.92 -14.35
N ASN A 453 4.78 1.78 -15.25
CA ASN A 453 4.23 2.89 -16.05
C ASN A 453 5.32 3.74 -16.73
N GLY A 454 6.33 3.07 -17.27
CA GLY A 454 7.48 3.74 -17.87
C GLY A 454 8.36 4.54 -16.89
N LYS A 455 8.15 4.49 -15.58
CA LYS A 455 9.05 5.12 -14.59
C LYS A 455 10.04 4.07 -14.07
N PRO A 456 11.35 4.36 -14.05
CA PRO A 456 12.34 3.41 -13.52
C PRO A 456 12.17 3.20 -12.01
N VAL A 457 12.60 2.03 -11.53
CA VAL A 457 12.74 1.76 -10.10
C VAL A 457 14.07 2.36 -9.62
N ASP A 458 14.08 3.67 -9.38
CA ASP A 458 15.24 4.40 -8.88
C ASP A 458 15.05 4.84 -7.43
N ALA A 459 15.56 4.05 -6.51
CA ALA A 459 15.60 4.39 -5.09
C ALA A 459 16.79 3.68 -4.39
N PRO A 460 17.24 4.21 -3.23
CA PRO A 460 18.26 3.55 -2.41
C PRO A 460 17.83 2.15 -1.96
N LEU A 461 18.81 1.31 -1.63
CA LEU A 461 18.58 0.01 -1.01
C LEU A 461 17.71 0.16 0.24
N GLY A 462 16.61 -0.58 0.29
CA GLY A 462 15.62 -0.55 1.37
C GLY A 462 14.35 0.24 1.01
N MET A 463 14.38 1.09 -0.02
CA MET A 463 13.25 1.96 -0.42
C MET A 463 12.68 1.62 -1.81
N ARG A 464 13.23 0.64 -2.53
CA ARG A 464 12.81 0.39 -3.91
C ARG A 464 11.42 -0.22 -4.03
N ILE A 465 11.05 -1.09 -3.08
CA ILE A 465 9.71 -1.65 -3.00
C ILE A 465 8.70 -0.56 -2.64
N SER A 466 9.01 0.30 -1.67
CA SER A 466 8.12 1.41 -1.29
C SER A 466 7.98 2.44 -2.42
N ALA A 467 9.03 2.71 -3.20
CA ALA A 467 8.95 3.55 -4.39
C ALA A 467 8.03 2.96 -5.48
N LEU A 468 8.02 1.64 -5.68
CA LEU A 468 7.06 0.96 -6.56
C LEU A 468 5.63 1.07 -6.03
N GLN A 469 5.45 0.86 -4.72
CA GLN A 469 4.14 1.00 -4.06
C GLN A 469 3.62 2.44 -4.15
N ASP A 470 4.48 3.45 -4.02
CA ASP A 470 4.11 4.87 -4.16
C ASP A 470 3.52 5.17 -5.54
N GLN A 471 4.10 4.60 -6.59
CA GLN A 471 3.55 4.74 -7.93
C GLN A 471 2.19 4.05 -8.06
N LEU A 472 2.03 2.88 -7.44
CA LEU A 472 0.79 2.12 -7.47
C LEU A 472 -0.33 2.75 -6.63
N LEU A 473 0.00 3.41 -5.51
CA LEU A 473 -0.95 4.08 -4.62
C LEU A 473 -1.72 5.24 -5.28
N LEU A 474 -1.18 5.78 -6.39
CA LEU A 474 -1.82 6.82 -7.18
C LEU A 474 -2.85 6.25 -8.18
N CYS A 475 -2.82 4.95 -8.42
CA CYS A 475 -3.70 4.24 -9.34
C CYS A 475 -5.01 3.79 -8.69
N GLN A 476 -5.96 3.34 -9.50
CA GLN A 476 -7.21 2.73 -9.05
C GLN A 476 -7.35 1.28 -9.49
N SER A 477 -8.17 0.51 -8.78
CA SER A 477 -8.64 -0.79 -9.29
C SER A 477 -9.31 -0.61 -10.66
N GLY A 478 -9.00 -1.49 -11.60
CA GLY A 478 -9.45 -1.41 -13.00
C GLY A 478 -8.56 -0.57 -13.92
N GLU A 479 -7.61 0.20 -13.38
CA GLU A 479 -6.63 0.95 -14.17
C GLU A 479 -5.63 0.01 -14.86
N LEU A 480 -5.21 0.33 -16.08
CA LEU A 480 -4.17 -0.40 -16.81
C LEU A 480 -2.81 0.22 -16.53
N ILE A 481 -1.85 -0.63 -16.17
CA ILE A 481 -0.44 -0.26 -15.96
C ILE A 481 0.48 -1.01 -16.93
N SER A 482 1.69 -0.49 -17.13
CA SER A 482 2.77 -1.25 -17.78
C SER A 482 3.85 -1.67 -16.77
N LEU A 483 4.26 -2.93 -16.83
CA LEU A 483 5.35 -3.48 -16.03
C LEU A 483 6.45 -4.00 -16.95
N THR A 484 7.64 -3.40 -16.87
CA THR A 484 8.82 -3.87 -17.61
C THR A 484 9.74 -4.65 -16.69
N THR A 485 10.07 -5.88 -17.09
CA THR A 485 11.02 -6.74 -16.37
C THR A 485 12.32 -6.95 -17.15
N ALA A 486 13.34 -7.52 -16.52
CA ALA A 486 14.66 -7.72 -17.10
C ALA A 486 14.72 -8.71 -18.29
N ASP A 487 13.64 -9.42 -18.58
CA ASP A 487 13.46 -10.17 -19.84
C ASP A 487 13.18 -9.24 -21.05
N GLY A 488 13.15 -7.92 -20.83
CA GLY A 488 12.88 -6.92 -21.86
C GLY A 488 11.41 -6.81 -22.26
N LYS A 489 10.52 -7.60 -21.66
CA LYS A 489 9.09 -7.59 -21.97
C LYS A 489 8.38 -6.53 -21.14
N GLU A 490 7.61 -5.70 -21.82
CA GLU A 490 6.60 -4.84 -21.21
C GLU A 490 5.27 -5.58 -21.19
N ARG A 491 4.67 -5.71 -20.00
CA ARG A 491 3.40 -6.40 -19.78
C ARG A 491 2.33 -5.38 -19.40
N LEU A 492 1.18 -5.46 -20.04
CA LEU A 492 0.01 -4.65 -19.70
C LEU A 492 -0.82 -5.35 -18.63
N ILE A 493 -0.96 -4.74 -17.47
CA ILE A 493 -1.60 -5.36 -16.30
C ILE A 493 -2.75 -4.47 -15.85
N THR A 494 -3.94 -5.02 -15.76
CA THR A 494 -5.11 -4.37 -15.17
C THR A 494 -5.06 -4.60 -13.67
N LEU A 495 -5.12 -3.52 -12.90
CA LEU A 495 -5.08 -3.58 -11.44
C LEU A 495 -6.39 -4.14 -10.89
N VAL A 496 -6.30 -4.94 -9.84
CA VAL A 496 -7.46 -5.47 -9.09
C VAL A 496 -7.43 -4.97 -7.66
N LYS A 497 -8.52 -5.18 -6.93
CA LYS A 497 -8.58 -4.87 -5.50
C LYS A 497 -7.64 -5.81 -4.72
N ARG A 498 -6.79 -5.25 -3.87
CA ARG A 498 -5.95 -5.99 -2.92
C ARG A 498 -6.83 -6.64 -1.85
N PRO A 499 -6.69 -7.95 -1.59
CA PRO A 499 -7.19 -8.59 -0.37
C PRO A 499 -6.55 -7.96 0.86
N GLN A 500 -7.27 -7.98 1.97
CA GLN A 500 -6.72 -7.51 3.26
C GLN A 500 -5.51 -8.35 3.70
N LYS A 501 -5.60 -9.67 3.53
CA LYS A 501 -4.52 -10.63 3.83
C LYS A 501 -4.14 -11.43 2.57
N PRO A 502 -3.26 -10.90 1.70
CA PRO A 502 -2.92 -11.56 0.44
C PRO A 502 -2.40 -12.99 0.59
N LEU A 503 -1.59 -13.29 1.63
CA LEU A 503 -1.06 -14.64 1.81
C LEU A 503 -2.09 -15.62 2.36
N SER A 504 -3.11 -15.15 3.09
CA SER A 504 -4.24 -16.02 3.48
C SER A 504 -5.00 -16.52 2.24
N GLU A 505 -5.17 -15.68 1.22
CA GLU A 505 -5.77 -16.11 -0.05
C GLU A 505 -4.82 -17.01 -0.85
N ALA A 506 -3.53 -16.67 -0.89
CA ALA A 506 -2.52 -17.50 -1.57
C ALA A 506 -2.42 -18.91 -0.99
N ILE A 507 -2.49 -19.06 0.35
CA ILE A 507 -2.46 -20.36 1.05
C ILE A 507 -3.60 -21.29 0.59
N LYS A 508 -4.77 -20.74 0.28
CA LYS A 508 -5.93 -21.53 -0.18
C LYS A 508 -5.77 -22.06 -1.61
N LEU A 509 -4.92 -21.41 -2.40
CA LEU A 509 -4.82 -21.62 -3.85
C LEU A 509 -3.49 -22.26 -4.29
N ASP A 510 -2.53 -22.42 -3.38
CA ASP A 510 -1.15 -22.78 -3.72
C ASP A 510 -0.54 -23.82 -2.78
N THR A 511 0.64 -24.31 -3.14
CA THR A 511 1.37 -25.29 -2.34
C THR A 511 2.20 -24.63 -1.24
N LYS A 512 2.31 -25.30 -0.09
CA LYS A 512 3.18 -24.86 1.03
C LYS A 512 4.64 -24.70 0.59
N GLU A 513 5.09 -25.50 -0.37
CA GLU A 513 6.44 -25.42 -0.94
C GLU A 513 6.69 -24.09 -1.67
N ARG A 514 5.73 -23.60 -2.46
CA ARG A 514 5.85 -22.31 -3.16
C ARG A 514 5.69 -21.12 -2.21
N LEU A 515 4.88 -21.29 -1.17
CA LEU A 515 4.64 -20.28 -0.14
C LEU A 515 5.85 -20.07 0.79
N THR A 516 6.89 -20.89 0.67
CA THR A 516 8.13 -20.70 1.44
C THR A 516 8.84 -19.39 1.13
N ALA A 517 8.76 -18.92 -0.13
CA ALA A 517 9.34 -17.65 -0.55
C ALA A 517 8.64 -16.44 0.07
N PRO A 518 7.31 -16.26 -0.06
CA PRO A 518 6.63 -15.11 0.52
C PRO A 518 6.49 -15.16 2.05
N LEU A 519 6.43 -16.35 2.68
CA LEU A 519 6.25 -16.47 4.13
C LEU A 519 7.56 -16.43 4.92
N PHE A 520 8.63 -17.03 4.39
CA PHE A 520 9.88 -17.22 5.12
C PHE A 520 11.10 -16.67 4.39
N GLY A 521 10.95 -16.19 3.15
CA GLY A 521 12.05 -15.61 2.37
C GLY A 521 13.04 -16.63 1.81
N MET A 522 12.61 -17.86 1.55
CA MET A 522 13.45 -18.87 0.89
C MET A 522 12.77 -19.45 -0.35
N LEU A 523 13.50 -19.50 -1.47
CA LEU A 523 13.05 -20.19 -2.67
C LEU A 523 13.63 -21.60 -2.67
N LEU A 524 12.82 -22.57 -3.06
CA LEU A 524 13.20 -23.97 -3.13
C LEU A 524 13.42 -24.42 -4.57
N SER A 525 14.36 -25.34 -4.74
CA SER A 525 14.49 -26.18 -5.93
C SER A 525 14.25 -27.65 -5.57
N PRO A 526 13.86 -28.49 -6.54
CA PRO A 526 13.75 -29.93 -6.31
C PRO A 526 15.07 -30.51 -5.78
N GLY A 527 14.99 -31.32 -4.73
CA GLY A 527 16.11 -32.10 -4.21
C GLY A 527 15.96 -33.59 -4.52
N PHE A 528 16.93 -34.39 -4.06
CA PHE A 528 16.90 -35.85 -4.20
C PHE A 528 16.09 -36.47 -3.05
N GLY A 529 14.84 -36.88 -3.30
CA GLY A 529 13.93 -37.42 -2.28
C GLY A 529 13.20 -38.69 -2.72
N SER A 530 11.98 -38.91 -2.22
CA SER A 530 11.03 -39.89 -2.74
C SER A 530 9.67 -39.24 -2.99
N SER A 531 8.75 -39.89 -3.72
CA SER A 531 7.39 -39.34 -3.93
C SER A 531 6.59 -39.16 -2.63
N LEU A 532 6.82 -40.04 -1.64
CA LEU A 532 6.18 -40.00 -0.33
C LEU A 532 6.84 -38.99 0.62
N SER A 533 8.13 -38.73 0.43
CA SER A 533 8.94 -37.81 1.22
C SER A 533 9.81 -36.95 0.30
N PRO A 534 9.20 -35.99 -0.41
CA PRO A 534 9.96 -35.14 -1.31
C PRO A 534 10.97 -34.33 -0.53
N GLN A 535 12.16 -34.20 -1.12
CA GLN A 535 13.21 -33.35 -0.59
C GLN A 535 13.41 -32.16 -1.52
N TYR A 536 13.86 -31.09 -0.90
CA TYR A 536 14.11 -29.81 -1.54
C TYR A 536 15.52 -29.36 -1.22
N GLN A 537 16.01 -28.43 -2.01
CA GLN A 537 17.22 -27.69 -1.72
C GLN A 537 16.86 -26.22 -1.66
N ILE A 538 17.44 -25.48 -0.72
CA ILE A 538 17.30 -24.03 -0.70
C ILE A 538 18.04 -23.48 -1.92
N LYS A 539 17.29 -22.95 -2.89
CA LYS A 539 17.83 -22.31 -4.08
C LYS A 539 18.39 -20.93 -3.73
N LYS A 540 17.61 -20.15 -2.97
CA LYS A 540 17.90 -18.75 -2.67
C LYS A 540 17.35 -18.35 -1.31
N ILE A 541 18.06 -17.47 -0.62
CA ILE A 541 17.60 -16.83 0.62
C ILE A 541 17.54 -15.32 0.42
N VAL A 542 16.41 -14.73 0.81
CA VAL A 542 16.22 -13.29 0.86
C VAL A 542 16.89 -12.78 2.13
N ARG A 543 17.78 -11.79 2.00
CA ARG A 543 18.51 -11.24 3.15
C ARG A 543 17.57 -10.53 4.13
N GLY A 544 17.82 -10.71 5.42
CA GLY A 544 16.98 -10.17 6.49
C GLY A 544 15.58 -10.82 6.58
N SER A 545 15.35 -11.92 5.86
CA SER A 545 14.13 -12.71 6.01
C SER A 545 14.24 -13.66 7.20
N ILE A 546 13.09 -14.24 7.59
CA ILE A 546 13.02 -15.28 8.63
C ILE A 546 13.99 -16.44 8.34
N ALA A 547 14.12 -16.88 7.09
CA ALA A 547 15.07 -17.93 6.72
C ALA A 547 16.52 -17.51 6.95
N ASP A 548 16.89 -16.27 6.60
CA ASP A 548 18.24 -15.73 6.81
C ASP A 548 18.56 -15.63 8.31
N GLU A 549 17.65 -15.03 9.08
CA GLU A 549 17.79 -14.86 10.54
C GLU A 549 17.82 -16.19 11.30
N SER A 550 17.16 -17.23 10.76
CA SER A 550 17.21 -18.59 11.31
C SER A 550 18.50 -19.36 10.97
N GLY A 551 19.44 -18.69 10.29
CA GLY A 551 20.73 -19.25 9.92
C GLY A 551 20.63 -20.36 8.88
N LEU A 552 19.65 -20.28 7.98
CA LEU A 552 19.57 -21.15 6.81
C LEU A 552 20.58 -20.68 5.76
N SER A 553 20.98 -21.56 4.85
CA SER A 553 21.90 -21.20 3.77
C SER A 553 21.46 -21.79 2.44
N GLU A 554 21.78 -21.07 1.37
CA GLU A 554 21.64 -21.60 0.02
C GLU A 554 22.38 -22.94 -0.11
N SER A 555 21.80 -23.83 -0.91
CA SER A 555 22.18 -25.23 -1.09
C SER A 555 21.92 -26.16 0.10
N ASP A 556 21.37 -25.70 1.23
CA ASP A 556 20.98 -26.61 2.32
C ASP A 556 19.85 -27.55 1.84
N PRO A 557 19.99 -28.88 2.00
CA PRO A 557 18.89 -29.82 1.76
C PRO A 557 17.87 -29.74 2.89
N LEU A 558 16.59 -29.70 2.55
CA LEU A 558 15.50 -29.72 3.51
C LEU A 558 14.32 -30.58 3.08
N SER A 559 13.49 -30.94 4.06
CA SER A 559 12.18 -31.55 3.86
C SER A 559 11.15 -30.87 4.74
N ILE A 560 9.94 -30.68 4.21
CA ILE A 560 8.84 -30.03 4.93
C ILE A 560 8.01 -31.10 5.65
N GLN A 561 8.03 -31.06 6.98
CA GLN A 561 7.38 -32.03 7.86
C GLN A 561 5.95 -31.60 8.22
N GLY A 562 5.73 -30.30 8.41
CA GLY A 562 4.44 -29.76 8.82
C GLY A 562 4.25 -28.32 8.33
N PHE A 563 3.00 -27.94 8.10
CA PHE A 563 2.61 -26.57 7.80
C PHE A 563 1.27 -26.30 8.44
N THR A 564 1.20 -25.30 9.32
CA THR A 564 -0.01 -24.92 10.04
C THR A 564 -0.22 -23.42 9.94
N VAL A 565 -1.48 -23.00 9.93
CA VAL A 565 -1.85 -21.60 9.78
C VAL A 565 -2.77 -21.23 10.93
N ASP A 566 -2.42 -20.16 11.64
CA ASP A 566 -3.24 -19.51 12.65
C ASP A 566 -3.71 -18.16 12.11
N GLU A 567 -4.87 -18.16 11.45
CA GLU A 567 -5.46 -16.95 10.88
C GLU A 567 -5.82 -15.90 11.93
N LYS A 568 -6.10 -16.31 13.17
CA LYS A 568 -6.44 -15.40 14.27
C LYS A 568 -5.23 -14.62 14.73
N GLN A 569 -4.07 -15.27 14.79
CA GLN A 569 -2.80 -14.61 15.10
C GLN A 569 -2.13 -14.00 13.85
N GLY A 570 -2.64 -14.30 12.65
CA GLY A 570 -2.03 -13.84 11.40
C GLY A 570 -0.67 -14.49 11.13
N LEU A 571 -0.47 -15.73 11.58
CA LEU A 571 0.81 -16.44 11.49
C LEU A 571 0.67 -17.77 10.73
N ALA A 572 1.71 -18.14 10.00
CA ALA A 572 1.92 -19.48 9.48
C ALA A 572 3.19 -20.08 10.10
N TYR A 573 3.14 -21.36 10.44
CA TYR A 573 4.27 -22.12 10.96
C TYR A 573 4.65 -23.22 9.99
N MET A 574 5.95 -23.45 9.85
CA MET A 574 6.46 -24.54 9.04
C MET A 574 7.52 -25.32 9.80
N ASP A 575 7.27 -26.62 9.95
CA ASP A 575 8.21 -27.56 10.54
C ASP A 575 9.05 -28.17 9.41
N ILE A 576 10.37 -28.01 9.50
CA ILE A 576 11.32 -28.54 8.52
C ILE A 576 12.39 -29.41 9.18
N SER A 577 12.81 -30.47 8.48
CA SER A 577 14.10 -31.13 8.73
C SER A 577 15.12 -30.58 7.74
N ILE A 578 16.25 -30.09 8.22
CA ILE A 578 17.29 -29.49 7.40
C ILE A 578 18.66 -30.06 7.73
N LYS A 579 19.49 -30.29 6.70
CA LYS A 579 20.90 -30.69 6.85
C LYS A 579 21.78 -29.47 6.62
N LYS A 580 22.15 -28.78 7.69
CA LYS A 580 22.88 -27.51 7.60
C LYS A 580 24.31 -27.73 7.10
N ARG A 581 24.61 -27.32 5.87
CA ARG A 581 25.94 -27.53 5.24
C ARG A 581 27.05 -26.85 6.04
N LYS A 582 26.80 -25.62 6.50
CA LYS A 582 27.76 -24.84 7.31
C LYS A 582 28.03 -25.43 8.70
N MET A 583 27.22 -26.39 9.14
CA MET A 583 27.41 -27.12 10.40
C MET A 583 27.80 -28.58 10.17
N GLY A 584 28.45 -28.88 9.03
CA GLY A 584 28.90 -30.24 8.72
C GLY A 584 27.75 -31.21 8.41
N TYR A 585 26.65 -30.72 7.83
CA TYR A 585 25.44 -31.49 7.49
C TYR A 585 24.71 -32.08 8.70
N LEU A 586 24.86 -31.46 9.87
CA LEU A 586 24.04 -31.78 11.04
C LEU A 586 22.56 -31.65 10.68
N GLU A 587 21.81 -32.72 10.95
CA GLU A 587 20.37 -32.74 10.76
C GLU A 587 19.68 -32.09 11.95
N VAL A 588 18.84 -31.09 11.67
CA VAL A 588 18.15 -30.29 12.67
C VAL A 588 16.67 -30.21 12.30
N MET A 589 15.81 -30.47 13.27
CA MET A 589 14.39 -30.15 13.18
C MET A 589 14.18 -28.73 13.69
N MET A 590 13.48 -27.91 12.91
CA MET A 590 13.20 -26.53 13.29
C MET A 590 11.81 -26.09 12.85
N ARG A 591 11.20 -25.22 13.65
CA ARG A 591 9.95 -24.54 13.32
C ARG A 591 10.25 -23.10 12.92
N LEU A 592 9.86 -22.75 11.70
CA LEU A 592 9.81 -21.37 11.23
C LEU A 592 8.42 -20.80 11.48
N TYR A 593 8.32 -19.49 11.66
CA TYR A 593 7.06 -18.76 11.68
C TYR A 593 7.13 -17.58 10.70
N GLY A 594 6.03 -17.25 10.06
CA GLY A 594 5.92 -16.14 9.10
C GLY A 594 4.57 -15.46 9.22
N TYR A 595 4.51 -14.17 8.92
CA TYR A 595 3.27 -13.40 8.98
C TYR A 595 2.45 -13.62 7.70
N LEU A 596 1.13 -13.72 7.84
CA LEU A 596 0.19 -13.77 6.71
C LEU A 596 0.01 -12.40 6.03
N GLU A 597 0.45 -11.36 6.70
CA GLU A 597 0.52 -9.99 6.22
C GLU A 597 1.98 -9.63 6.02
N ILE A 598 2.34 -9.25 4.79
CA ILE A 598 3.71 -8.89 4.45
C ILE A 598 3.73 -7.51 3.78
N PRO A 599 4.75 -6.68 4.07
CA PRO A 599 4.87 -5.32 3.53
C PRO A 599 5.24 -5.31 2.05
N ASP A 600 5.86 -6.39 1.55
CA ASP A 600 6.55 -6.41 0.27
C ASP A 600 5.64 -6.88 -0.89
N THR A 601 4.36 -6.48 -0.88
CA THR A 601 3.39 -6.81 -1.96
C THR A 601 3.26 -5.68 -2.96
N LEU A 602 3.06 -6.02 -4.23
CA LEU A 602 2.70 -5.09 -5.31
C LEU A 602 1.44 -5.56 -6.02
#